data_AF-A0ABD1HMS8-F1
#
_entry.id   AF-A0ABD1HMS8-F1
#
_cell.length_a   1.000
_cell.length_b   1.000
_cell.length_c   1.000
_cell.angle_alpha   90.00
_cell.angle_beta   90.00
_cell.angle_gamma   90.00
#
_symmetry.space_group_name_H-M   'P 1'
#
loop_
_entity.id
_entity.type
_entity.pdbx_description
1 polymer ?
#
loop_
_entity_poly.entity_id
_entity_poly.type
_entity_poly.pdbx_seq_one_letter_code
_entity_poly.pdbx_strand_id
1 'polypeptide(L)'
;MGVGLSVLIGLKCATLFIFFLSLRMFEFTLLSIPFLYASLVSFLVSIASHPSINLPILLGKGSDGNFPIWSLIIYSPYLYFVRAFSFIRRFTSGEPPYSKIDEGLYVGGWPYAPDKLPPGNPAIVDCTCELPRKKEVRGSAYLCVPTWDTRSPDPGEIESAVNWACRKRAQGVPVFVHCAYGHGRSVAVMCALLVALGLAEDWKTAEKIIKEKRPYIRMNALHRKALEEWSKDRLSTPKR
;
A
#
# COMPACT_ATOMS: atom_id res chain seq x y z
N MET A 1 14.41 -11.41 10.07
CA MET A 1 13.79 -10.13 9.66
C MET A 1 13.67 -10.15 8.14
N GLY A 2 12.46 -9.97 7.59
CA GLY A 2 12.29 -9.96 6.13
C GLY A 2 13.08 -8.82 5.51
N VAL A 3 13.74 -9.06 4.37
CA VAL A 3 14.41 -8.03 3.58
C VAL A 3 13.37 -6.98 3.19
N GLY A 4 13.50 -5.75 3.70
CA GLY A 4 12.54 -4.68 3.43
C GLY A 4 12.60 -4.19 1.98
N LEU A 5 11.57 -3.46 1.54
CA LEU A 5 11.49 -2.94 0.16
C LEU A 5 12.78 -2.22 -0.27
N SER A 6 13.35 -1.37 0.59
CA SER A 6 14.58 -0.62 0.30
C SER A 6 15.74 -1.54 -0.09
N VAL A 7 15.95 -2.64 0.64
CA VAL A 7 17.05 -3.57 0.35
C VAL A 7 16.79 -4.36 -0.94
N LEU A 8 15.55 -4.83 -1.16
CA LEU A 8 15.19 -5.54 -2.40
C LEU A 8 15.38 -4.65 -3.64
N ILE A 9 14.96 -3.39 -3.55
CA ILE A 9 15.13 -2.42 -4.64
C ILE A 9 16.61 -2.00 -4.78
N GLY A 10 17.37 -1.93 -3.69
CA GLY A 10 18.82 -1.73 -3.73
C GLY A 10 19.57 -2.86 -4.44
N LEU A 11 19.20 -4.12 -4.19
CA LEU A 11 19.75 -5.26 -4.93
C LEU A 11 19.38 -5.20 -6.41
N LYS A 12 18.11 -4.90 -6.72
CA LYS A 12 17.67 -4.68 -8.12
C LYS A 12 18.49 -3.58 -8.80
N CYS A 13 18.75 -2.47 -8.11
CA CYS A 13 19.57 -1.38 -8.60
C CYS A 13 20.98 -1.86 -8.99
N ALA A 14 21.65 -2.61 -8.09
CA ALA A 14 22.98 -3.15 -8.34
C ALA A 14 22.99 -4.13 -9.53
N THR A 15 22.02 -5.05 -9.61
CA THR A 15 21.91 -5.99 -10.74
C THR A 15 21.73 -5.27 -12.07
N LEU A 16 20.85 -4.27 -12.13
CA LEU A 16 20.62 -3.48 -13.34
C LEU A 16 21.86 -2.67 -13.74
N PHE A 17 22.61 -2.17 -12.76
CA PHE A 17 23.85 -1.44 -13.02
C PHE A 17 24.95 -2.34 -13.57
N ILE A 18 25.10 -3.55 -13.01
CA ILE A 18 26.04 -4.56 -13.52
C ILE A 18 25.67 -4.93 -14.95
N PHE A 19 24.38 -5.15 -15.24
CA PHE A 19 23.93 -5.46 -16.60
C PHE A 19 24.21 -4.31 -17.58
N PHE A 20 24.02 -3.06 -17.15
CA PHE A 20 24.42 -1.88 -17.90
C PHE A 20 25.92 -1.90 -18.23
N LEU A 21 26.79 -2.11 -17.24
CA LEU A 21 28.25 -2.17 -17.43
C LEU A 21 28.64 -3.28 -18.40
N SER A 22 28.05 -4.48 -18.27
CA SER A 22 28.29 -5.59 -19.19
C SER A 22 27.89 -5.25 -20.63
N LEU A 23 26.71 -4.67 -20.86
CA LEU A 23 26.29 -4.26 -22.20
C LEU A 23 27.21 -3.18 -22.80
N ARG A 24 27.71 -2.26 -21.97
CA ARG A 24 28.68 -1.25 -22.39
C ARG A 24 30.02 -1.86 -22.80
N MET A 25 30.48 -2.89 -22.09
CA MET A 25 31.71 -3.62 -22.43
C MET A 25 31.62 -4.34 -23.78
N PHE A 26 30.44 -4.85 -24.14
CA PHE A 26 30.18 -5.47 -25.45
C PHE A 26 29.73 -4.47 -26.52
N GLU A 27 29.96 -3.17 -26.32
CA GLU A 27 29.65 -2.07 -27.26
C GLU A 27 28.15 -1.88 -27.59
N PHE A 28 27.23 -2.53 -26.87
CA PHE A 28 25.77 -2.37 -27.01
C PHE A 28 25.26 -1.09 -26.33
N THR A 29 25.74 0.07 -26.78
CA THR A 29 25.50 1.38 -26.16
C THR A 29 24.01 1.73 -26.05
N LEU A 30 23.26 1.66 -27.14
CA LEU A 30 21.85 2.06 -27.16
C LEU A 30 20.99 1.15 -26.26
N LEU A 31 21.26 -0.15 -26.28
CA LEU A 31 20.54 -1.15 -25.47
C LEU A 31 20.84 -1.00 -23.97
N SER A 32 21.99 -0.42 -23.61
CA SER A 32 22.39 -0.24 -22.21
C SER A 32 21.63 0.89 -21.49
N ILE A 33 21.16 1.92 -22.21
CA ILE A 33 20.55 3.13 -21.64
C ILE A 33 19.33 2.83 -20.74
N PRO A 34 18.36 1.97 -21.14
CA PRO A 34 17.22 1.62 -20.28
C PRO A 34 17.62 0.98 -18.95
N PHE A 35 18.72 0.23 -18.91
CA PHE A 35 19.19 -0.42 -17.68
C PHE A 35 19.83 0.58 -16.71
N LEU A 36 20.60 1.54 -17.23
CA LEU A 36 21.09 2.67 -16.42
C LEU A 36 19.92 3.47 -15.87
N TYR A 37 18.96 3.81 -16.72
CA TYR A 37 17.76 4.54 -16.31
C TYR A 37 16.98 3.81 -15.20
N ALA A 38 16.68 2.53 -15.41
CA ALA A 38 16.00 1.71 -14.41
C ALA A 38 16.81 1.54 -13.11
N SER A 39 18.14 1.49 -13.21
CA SER A 39 19.04 1.43 -12.05
C SER A 39 18.97 2.73 -11.24
N LEU A 40 19.12 3.90 -11.87
CA LEU A 40 19.02 5.21 -11.20
C LEU A 40 17.67 5.41 -10.52
N VAL A 41 16.57 5.04 -11.19
CA VAL A 41 15.23 5.08 -10.59
C VAL A 41 15.12 4.13 -9.39
N SER A 42 15.67 2.92 -9.50
CA SER A 42 15.68 1.96 -8.39
C SER A 42 16.52 2.49 -7.21
N PHE A 43 17.64 3.16 -7.47
CA PHE A 43 18.44 3.81 -6.44
C PHE A 43 17.65 4.85 -5.65
N LEU A 44 16.96 5.76 -6.35
CA LEU A 44 16.13 6.78 -5.73
C LEU A 44 15.00 6.17 -4.87
N VAL A 45 14.32 5.15 -5.39
CA VAL A 45 13.24 4.45 -4.66
C VAL A 45 13.79 3.69 -3.46
N SER A 46 14.98 3.07 -3.56
CA SER A 46 15.66 2.40 -2.45
C SER A 46 15.91 3.37 -1.29
N ILE A 47 16.45 4.55 -1.59
CA ILE A 47 16.70 5.62 -0.61
C ILE A 47 15.38 6.12 -0.02
N ALA A 48 14.43 6.52 -0.86
CA ALA A 48 13.16 7.09 -0.41
C ALA A 48 12.30 6.11 0.40
N SER A 49 12.42 4.81 0.14
CA SER A 49 11.73 3.76 0.91
C SER A 49 12.51 3.30 2.15
N HIS A 50 13.70 3.82 2.42
CA HIS A 50 14.47 3.49 3.62
C HIS A 50 13.70 3.92 4.88
N PRO A 51 13.68 3.14 5.99
CA PRO A 51 12.86 3.46 7.15
C PRO A 51 13.17 4.82 7.79
N SER A 52 14.41 5.30 7.67
CA SER A 52 14.82 6.60 8.21
C SER A 52 14.42 7.80 7.35
N ILE A 53 14.07 7.57 6.07
CA ILE A 53 13.70 8.63 5.13
C ILE A 53 12.19 8.60 4.90
N ASN A 54 11.64 7.42 4.61
CA ASN A 54 10.21 7.15 4.46
C ASN A 54 9.44 8.24 3.70
N LEU A 55 9.78 8.47 2.43
CA LEU A 55 9.19 9.53 1.60
C LEU A 55 8.26 8.95 0.51
N PRO A 56 7.03 8.51 0.85
CA PRO A 56 6.11 7.88 -0.12
C PRO A 56 5.57 8.87 -1.16
N ILE A 57 5.64 10.18 -0.87
CA ILE A 57 5.22 11.25 -1.77
C ILE A 57 6.14 11.36 -3.01
N LEU A 58 7.34 10.74 -2.99
CA LEU A 58 8.29 10.76 -4.10
C LEU A 58 7.65 10.44 -5.45
N LEU A 59 6.76 9.44 -5.49
CA LEU A 59 6.11 9.01 -6.74
C LEU A 59 5.03 9.99 -7.23
N GLY A 60 4.71 11.04 -6.48
CA GLY A 60 3.76 12.08 -6.90
C GLY A 60 2.32 11.58 -7.05
N LYS A 61 1.94 10.49 -6.38
CA LYS A 61 0.56 10.00 -6.41
C LYS A 61 -0.36 11.03 -5.74
N GLY A 62 -1.34 11.54 -6.48
CA GLY A 62 -2.29 12.52 -5.97
C GLY A 62 -3.28 11.93 -4.97
N SER A 63 -4.05 12.79 -4.30
CA SER A 63 -5.14 12.39 -3.38
C SER A 63 -6.21 11.53 -4.05
N ASP A 64 -6.44 11.75 -5.34
CA ASP A 64 -7.36 10.96 -6.18
C ASP A 64 -6.73 9.66 -6.71
N GLY A 65 -5.48 9.36 -6.32
CA GLY A 65 -4.76 8.14 -6.67
C GLY A 65 -4.23 8.08 -8.11
N ASN A 66 -4.33 9.17 -8.86
CA ASN A 66 -3.75 9.29 -10.19
C ASN A 66 -2.29 9.74 -10.10
N PHE A 67 -1.49 9.34 -11.09
CA PHE A 67 -0.12 9.82 -11.26
C PHE A 67 -0.07 10.92 -12.31
N PRO A 68 0.67 12.02 -12.07
CA PRO A 68 0.96 13.01 -13.09
C PRO A 68 1.87 12.44 -14.16
N ILE A 69 1.84 13.01 -15.36
CA ILE A 69 2.60 12.53 -16.53
C ILE A 69 4.10 12.48 -16.24
N TRP A 70 4.65 13.51 -15.57
CA TRP A 70 6.06 13.56 -15.21
C TRP A 70 6.48 12.35 -14.35
N SER A 71 5.63 11.92 -13.41
CA SER A 71 5.90 10.77 -12.55
C SER A 71 5.86 9.47 -13.35
N LEU A 72 4.87 9.34 -14.24
CA LEU A 72 4.77 8.19 -15.15
C LEU A 72 5.98 8.08 -16.07
N ILE A 73 6.59 9.21 -16.47
CA ILE A 73 7.82 9.22 -17.27
C ILE A 73 9.00 8.81 -16.39
N ILE A 74 9.29 9.55 -15.31
CA ILE A 74 10.49 9.41 -14.45
C ILE A 74 10.52 8.11 -13.65
N TYR A 75 9.39 7.63 -13.16
CA TYR A 75 9.30 6.42 -12.34
C TYR A 75 8.77 5.21 -13.11
N SER A 76 8.65 5.32 -14.43
CA SER A 76 8.14 4.26 -15.30
C SER A 76 8.76 2.88 -15.02
N PRO A 77 10.10 2.72 -14.88
CA PRO A 77 10.71 1.41 -14.69
C PRO A 77 10.31 0.77 -13.36
N TYR A 78 10.01 1.57 -12.34
CA TYR A 78 9.55 1.08 -11.05
C TYR A 78 8.04 0.82 -11.05
N LEU A 79 7.23 1.77 -11.53
CA LEU A 79 5.77 1.66 -11.53
C LEU A 79 5.30 0.47 -12.38
N TYR A 80 5.85 0.30 -13.58
CA TYR A 80 5.49 -0.85 -14.43
C TYR A 80 6.00 -2.16 -13.86
N PHE A 81 7.19 -2.18 -13.25
CA PHE A 81 7.71 -3.35 -12.56
C PHE A 81 6.79 -3.80 -11.43
N VAL A 82 6.35 -2.89 -10.55
CA VAL A 82 5.46 -3.24 -9.44
C VAL A 82 4.10 -3.71 -9.96
N ARG A 83 3.57 -3.11 -11.02
CA ARG A 83 2.31 -3.55 -11.65
C ARG A 83 2.43 -4.96 -12.24
N ALA A 84 3.50 -5.23 -12.98
CA ALA A 84 3.79 -6.55 -13.54
C ALA A 84 3.98 -7.60 -12.43
N PHE A 85 4.77 -7.28 -11.41
CA PHE A 85 4.97 -8.15 -10.25
C PHE A 85 3.67 -8.40 -9.48
N SER A 86 2.83 -7.38 -9.31
CA SER A 86 1.50 -7.51 -8.71
C SER A 86 0.58 -8.41 -9.53
N PHE A 87 0.60 -8.27 -10.86
CA PHE A 87 -0.17 -9.11 -11.77
C PHE A 87 0.28 -10.59 -11.68
N ILE A 88 1.59 -10.84 -11.81
CA ILE A 88 2.16 -12.20 -11.72
C ILE A 88 1.84 -12.84 -10.38
N ARG A 89 2.10 -12.12 -9.27
CA ARG A 89 1.85 -12.64 -7.92
C ARG A 89 0.37 -12.94 -7.67
N ARG A 90 -0.56 -12.22 -8.30
CA ARG A 90 -1.99 -12.53 -8.21
C ARG A 90 -2.37 -13.74 -9.03
N PHE A 91 -1.78 -13.88 -10.21
CA PHE A 91 -2.04 -15.04 -11.04
C PHE A 91 -1.55 -16.34 -10.37
N THR A 92 -0.45 -16.25 -9.61
CA THR A 92 0.07 -17.38 -8.84
C THR A 92 -0.55 -17.52 -7.44
N SER A 93 -1.20 -16.48 -6.92
CA SER A 93 -1.83 -16.49 -5.61
C SER A 93 -3.31 -16.86 -5.73
N GLY A 94 -3.73 -17.94 -5.08
CA GLY A 94 -5.14 -18.33 -4.96
C GLY A 94 -5.92 -17.50 -3.92
N GLU A 95 -5.37 -16.39 -3.43
CA GLU A 95 -6.01 -15.60 -2.38
C GLU A 95 -7.20 -14.78 -2.90
N PRO A 96 -8.29 -14.65 -2.10
CA PRO A 96 -9.40 -13.80 -2.48
C PRO A 96 -8.95 -12.33 -2.57
N PRO A 97 -9.41 -11.57 -3.59
CA PRO A 97 -9.03 -10.18 -3.79
C PRO A 97 -9.32 -9.29 -2.57
N TYR A 98 -10.40 -9.58 -1.86
CA TYR A 98 -10.78 -8.95 -0.60
C TYR A 98 -11.47 -9.96 0.32
N SER A 99 -11.51 -9.66 1.61
CA SER A 99 -12.25 -10.40 2.63
C SER A 99 -13.20 -9.44 3.35
N LYS A 100 -14.44 -9.87 3.60
CA LYS A 100 -15.37 -9.16 4.50
C LYS A 100 -14.91 -9.36 5.93
N ILE A 101 -14.59 -8.28 6.64
CA ILE A 101 -14.15 -8.31 8.03
C ILE A 101 -15.30 -8.08 8.98
N ASP A 102 -16.21 -7.19 8.62
CA ASP A 102 -17.46 -6.97 9.34
C ASP A 102 -18.53 -6.48 8.36
N GLU A 103 -19.75 -6.22 8.81
CA GLU A 103 -20.78 -5.66 7.95
C GLU A 103 -20.34 -4.32 7.37
N GLY A 104 -20.27 -4.26 6.03
CA GLY A 104 -19.81 -3.08 5.30
C GLY A 104 -18.32 -2.74 5.49
N LEU A 105 -17.49 -3.64 6.04
CA LEU A 105 -16.04 -3.46 6.17
C LEU A 105 -15.27 -4.54 5.43
N TYR A 106 -14.41 -4.13 4.50
CA TYR A 106 -13.65 -5.02 3.62
C TYR A 106 -12.17 -4.66 3.62
N VAL A 107 -11.30 -5.67 3.61
CA VAL A 107 -9.84 -5.50 3.47
C VAL A 107 -9.30 -6.37 2.35
N GLY A 108 -8.34 -5.87 1.57
CA GLY A 108 -7.85 -6.63 0.41
C GLY A 108 -6.66 -6.04 -0.34
N GLY A 109 -6.37 -6.67 -1.48
CA GLY A 109 -5.37 -6.21 -2.43
C GLY A 109 -5.93 -5.17 -3.41
N TRP A 110 -5.03 -4.55 -4.17
CA TRP A 110 -5.38 -3.46 -5.07
C TRP A 110 -6.37 -3.94 -6.14
N PRO A 111 -7.55 -3.34 -6.27
CA PRO A 111 -8.58 -3.83 -7.18
C PRO A 111 -8.08 -3.72 -8.63
N TYR A 112 -8.23 -4.79 -9.42
CA TYR A 112 -7.78 -4.81 -10.83
C TYR A 112 -8.92 -4.89 -11.84
N ALA A 113 -10.12 -5.23 -11.39
CA ALA A 113 -11.32 -5.36 -12.21
C ALA A 113 -12.57 -5.04 -11.35
N PRO A 114 -13.70 -4.66 -11.98
CA PRO A 114 -14.93 -4.27 -11.26
C PRO A 114 -15.51 -5.39 -10.40
N ASP A 115 -15.46 -6.63 -10.88
CA ASP A 115 -15.94 -7.83 -10.20
C ASP A 115 -15.10 -8.18 -8.95
N LYS A 116 -13.93 -7.56 -8.81
CA LYS A 116 -13.03 -7.72 -7.66
C LYS A 116 -13.15 -6.59 -6.64
N LEU A 117 -14.21 -5.79 -6.74
CA LEU A 117 -14.60 -4.82 -5.71
C LEU A 117 -15.65 -5.44 -4.78
N PRO A 118 -15.65 -5.04 -3.50
CA PRO A 118 -16.76 -5.34 -2.62
C PRO A 118 -18.09 -4.77 -3.12
N PRO A 119 -19.23 -5.41 -2.81
CA PRO A 119 -20.54 -4.93 -3.21
C PRO A 119 -20.88 -3.58 -2.56
N GLY A 120 -21.85 -2.86 -3.13
CA GLY A 120 -22.41 -1.65 -2.54
C GLY A 120 -21.61 -0.36 -2.75
N ASN A 121 -20.77 -0.29 -3.80
CA ASN A 121 -19.95 0.88 -4.16
C ASN A 121 -19.17 1.45 -2.94
N PRO A 122 -18.23 0.65 -2.38
CA PRO A 122 -17.57 1.00 -1.13
C PRO A 122 -16.71 2.26 -1.27
N ALA A 123 -16.66 3.07 -0.21
CA ALA A 123 -15.64 4.09 -0.05
C ALA A 123 -14.26 3.44 0.09
N ILE A 124 -13.30 3.89 -0.73
CA ILE A 124 -11.99 3.27 -0.89
C ILE A 124 -10.95 4.02 -0.05
N VAL A 125 -10.22 3.28 0.79
CA VAL A 125 -8.97 3.73 1.41
C VAL A 125 -7.82 2.99 0.73
N ASP A 126 -7.01 3.71 -0.03
CA ASP A 126 -5.86 3.16 -0.76
C ASP A 126 -4.56 3.44 -0.01
N CYS A 127 -3.95 2.39 0.54
CA CYS A 127 -2.71 2.48 1.29
C CYS A 127 -1.44 2.30 0.41
N THR A 128 -1.50 2.54 -0.91
CA THR A 128 -0.36 2.40 -1.81
C THR A 128 0.14 3.74 -2.31
N CYS A 129 1.45 3.92 -2.39
CA CYS A 129 2.05 5.03 -3.12
C CYS A 129 2.37 4.65 -4.58
N GLU A 130 2.43 3.35 -4.87
CA GLU A 130 3.00 2.78 -6.09
C GLU A 130 1.97 2.26 -7.12
N LEU A 131 0.73 2.00 -6.69
CA LEU A 131 -0.32 1.48 -7.56
C LEU A 131 -1.36 2.58 -7.88
N PRO A 132 -1.79 2.74 -9.15
CA PRO A 132 -2.72 3.81 -9.51
C PRO A 132 -4.16 3.48 -9.14
N ARG A 133 -4.98 4.50 -8.90
CA ARG A 133 -6.44 4.34 -8.86
C ARG A 133 -6.92 3.78 -10.20
N LYS A 134 -7.73 2.74 -10.13
CA LYS A 134 -8.36 2.08 -11.27
C LYS A 134 -9.58 2.86 -11.75
N LYS A 135 -9.91 2.79 -13.05
CA LYS A 135 -11.06 3.54 -13.61
C LYS A 135 -12.38 3.07 -12.99
N GLU A 136 -12.41 1.80 -12.65
CA GLU A 136 -13.53 1.05 -12.09
C GLU A 136 -13.97 1.56 -10.71
N VAL A 137 -13.05 2.20 -9.96
CA VAL A 137 -13.33 2.83 -8.66
C VAL A 137 -13.55 4.34 -8.75
N ARG A 138 -13.71 4.92 -9.95
CA ARG A 138 -13.92 6.37 -10.12
C ARG A 138 -15.25 6.88 -9.52
N GLY A 139 -16.28 6.03 -9.51
CA GLY A 139 -17.59 6.35 -8.92
C GLY A 139 -17.66 6.23 -7.39
N SER A 140 -16.58 5.76 -6.75
CA SER A 140 -16.51 5.57 -5.31
C SER A 140 -15.83 6.75 -4.63
N ALA A 141 -16.24 7.09 -3.41
CA ALA A 141 -15.45 7.99 -2.56
C ALA A 141 -14.05 7.39 -2.35
N TYR A 142 -13.01 8.20 -2.40
CA TYR A 142 -11.64 7.70 -2.44
C TYR A 142 -10.73 8.55 -1.55
N LEU A 143 -9.88 7.87 -0.76
CA LEU A 143 -8.85 8.47 0.07
C LEU A 143 -7.53 7.74 -0.19
N CYS A 144 -6.50 8.45 -0.64
CA CYS A 144 -5.15 7.92 -0.75
C CYS A 144 -4.37 8.18 0.53
N VAL A 145 -3.80 7.12 1.11
CA VAL A 145 -2.82 7.15 2.20
C VAL A 145 -1.52 6.56 1.64
N PRO A 146 -0.67 7.38 1.00
CA PRO A 146 0.45 6.86 0.24
C PRO A 146 1.48 6.22 1.19
N THR A 147 1.66 4.91 1.10
CA THR A 147 2.62 4.19 1.95
C THR A 147 3.42 3.18 1.13
N TRP A 148 4.74 3.21 1.30
CA TRP A 148 5.66 2.23 0.71
C TRP A 148 5.35 0.79 1.14
N ASP A 149 5.52 -0.18 0.25
CA ASP A 149 5.43 -1.58 0.64
C ASP A 149 6.43 -1.91 1.76
N THR A 150 6.02 -2.77 2.69
CA THR A 150 6.74 -3.09 3.94
C THR A 150 6.93 -1.92 4.93
N ARG A 151 6.41 -0.72 4.66
CA ARG A 151 6.29 0.39 5.63
C ARG A 151 4.87 0.50 6.17
N SER A 152 4.72 1.28 7.24
CA SER A 152 3.42 1.59 7.83
C SER A 152 2.99 3.00 7.45
N PRO A 153 1.68 3.26 7.28
CA PRO A 153 1.16 4.61 7.44
C PRO A 153 1.49 5.11 8.84
N ASP A 154 1.75 6.40 8.97
CA ASP A 154 2.08 7.02 10.25
C ASP A 154 0.82 7.15 11.13
N PRO A 155 0.92 7.25 12.47
CA PRO A 155 -0.24 7.29 13.37
C PRO A 155 -1.29 8.35 12.99
N GLY A 156 -0.85 9.56 12.59
CA GLY A 156 -1.75 10.62 12.15
C GLY A 156 -2.45 10.32 10.82
N GLU A 157 -1.80 9.61 9.90
CA GLU A 157 -2.41 9.16 8.66
C GLU A 157 -3.44 8.05 8.92
N ILE A 158 -3.13 7.13 9.85
CA ILE A 158 -4.07 6.10 10.31
C ILE A 158 -5.31 6.79 10.88
N GLU A 159 -5.14 7.75 11.79
CA GLU A 159 -6.26 8.47 12.41
C GLU A 159 -7.09 9.24 11.39
N SER A 160 -6.45 9.93 10.43
CA SER A 160 -7.15 10.62 9.34
C SER A 160 -7.98 9.65 8.48
N ALA A 161 -7.41 8.50 8.12
CA ALA A 161 -8.07 7.47 7.34
C ALA A 161 -9.25 6.83 8.10
N VAL A 162 -9.05 6.56 9.39
CA VAL A 162 -10.09 6.03 10.29
C VAL A 162 -11.24 7.02 10.42
N ASN A 163 -10.96 8.29 10.72
CA ASN A 163 -12.00 9.31 10.85
C ASN A 163 -12.79 9.50 9.55
N TRP A 164 -12.10 9.47 8.40
CA TRP A 164 -12.75 9.52 7.11
C TRP A 164 -13.64 8.29 6.87
N ALA A 165 -13.14 7.09 7.16
CA ALA A 165 -13.89 5.83 7.01
C ALA A 165 -15.11 5.76 7.95
N CYS A 166 -14.97 6.18 9.22
CA CYS A 166 -16.07 6.26 10.17
C CYS A 166 -17.18 7.18 9.67
N ARG A 167 -16.85 8.35 9.10
CA ARG A 167 -17.85 9.24 8.47
C ARG A 167 -18.60 8.57 7.32
N LYS A 168 -17.92 7.76 6.52
CA LYS A 168 -18.54 7.00 5.43
C LYS A 168 -19.45 5.88 5.95
N ARG A 169 -19.03 5.17 6.99
CA ARG A 169 -19.88 4.17 7.67
C ARG A 169 -21.14 4.78 8.27
N ALA A 170 -21.04 5.96 8.88
CA ALA A 170 -22.20 6.70 9.41
C ALA A 170 -23.22 7.10 8.31
N GLN A 171 -22.77 7.21 7.05
CA GLN A 171 -23.63 7.45 5.88
C GLN A 171 -24.21 6.16 5.28
N GLY A 172 -24.01 5.00 5.92
CA GLY A 172 -24.40 3.70 5.40
C GLY A 172 -23.53 3.18 4.25
N VAL A 173 -22.46 3.90 3.89
CA VAL A 173 -21.58 3.51 2.79
C VAL A 173 -20.60 2.43 3.27
N PRO A 174 -20.45 1.29 2.57
CA PRO A 174 -19.41 0.31 2.89
C PRO A 174 -18.01 0.90 2.75
N VAL A 175 -17.02 0.38 3.46
CA VAL A 175 -15.61 0.81 3.37
C VAL A 175 -14.74 -0.35 2.93
N PHE A 176 -13.88 -0.09 1.95
CA PHE A 176 -12.86 -1.02 1.48
C PHE A 176 -11.47 -0.41 1.66
N VAL A 177 -10.65 -1.06 2.49
CA VAL A 177 -9.27 -0.67 2.75
C VAL A 177 -8.34 -1.63 2.00
N HIS A 178 -7.50 -1.11 1.10
CA HIS A 178 -6.61 -1.97 0.32
C HIS A 178 -5.16 -1.49 0.29
N CYS A 179 -4.25 -2.43 0.05
CA CYS A 179 -2.88 -2.12 -0.34
C CYS A 179 -2.53 -2.90 -1.61
N ALA A 180 -1.29 -3.32 -1.84
CA ALA A 180 -0.97 -4.14 -3.01
C ALA A 180 -1.64 -5.54 -2.95
N TYR A 181 -1.54 -6.20 -1.80
CA TYR A 181 -1.97 -7.61 -1.59
C TYR A 181 -2.89 -7.81 -0.38
N GLY A 182 -3.15 -6.78 0.41
CA GLY A 182 -4.00 -6.87 1.60
C GLY A 182 -3.37 -7.59 2.78
N HIS A 183 -2.06 -7.44 2.98
CA HIS A 183 -1.31 -8.18 4.02
C HIS A 183 -0.81 -7.32 5.18
N GLY A 184 -0.42 -6.07 4.94
CA GLY A 184 0.26 -5.22 5.93
C GLY A 184 -0.42 -3.87 6.10
N ARG A 185 -0.05 -2.91 5.24
CA ARG A 185 -0.53 -1.52 5.25
C ARG A 185 -2.04 -1.36 5.48
N SER A 186 -2.85 -2.02 4.64
CA SER A 186 -4.31 -1.97 4.74
C SER A 186 -4.87 -2.66 5.97
N VAL A 187 -4.18 -3.69 6.46
CA VAL A 187 -4.55 -4.41 7.67
C VAL A 187 -4.33 -3.51 8.89
N ALA A 188 -3.24 -2.74 8.92
CA ALA A 188 -2.98 -1.77 9.98
C ALA A 188 -4.12 -0.75 10.08
N VAL A 189 -4.51 -0.13 8.96
CA VAL A 189 -5.63 0.82 8.93
C VAL A 189 -6.95 0.15 9.32
N MET A 190 -7.21 -1.08 8.85
CA MET A 190 -8.42 -1.83 9.22
C MET A 190 -8.45 -2.17 10.72
N CYS A 191 -7.31 -2.53 11.34
CA CYS A 191 -7.24 -2.77 12.78
C CYS A 191 -7.67 -1.53 13.56
N ALA A 192 -7.12 -0.36 13.20
CA ALA A 192 -7.47 0.90 13.83
C ALA A 192 -8.95 1.26 13.62
N LEU A 193 -9.49 0.98 12.42
CA LEU A 193 -10.90 1.21 12.10
C LEU A 193 -11.84 0.34 12.92
N LEU A 194 -11.53 -0.95 13.13
CA LEU A 194 -12.34 -1.84 13.97
C LEU A 194 -12.40 -1.34 15.41
N VAL A 195 -11.27 -0.91 15.97
CA VAL A 195 -11.20 -0.31 17.31
C VAL A 195 -11.98 1.00 17.36
N ALA A 196 -11.93 1.80 16.29
CA ALA A 196 -12.67 3.05 16.21
C ALA A 196 -14.19 2.89 16.17
N LEU A 197 -14.66 1.80 15.58
CA LEU A 197 -16.08 1.47 15.52
C LEU A 197 -16.56 0.67 16.75
N GLY A 198 -15.69 0.39 17.71
CA GLY A 198 -16.02 -0.41 18.90
C GLY A 198 -16.21 -1.90 18.61
N LEU A 199 -15.74 -2.38 17.45
CA LEU A 199 -15.81 -3.78 17.02
C LEU A 199 -14.64 -4.63 17.58
N ALA A 200 -13.63 -3.97 18.14
CA ALA A 200 -12.51 -4.59 18.82
C ALA A 200 -12.05 -3.71 19.99
N GLU A 201 -11.63 -4.32 21.08
CA GLU A 201 -11.13 -3.58 22.27
C GLU A 201 -9.81 -2.89 21.99
N ASP A 202 -8.91 -3.57 21.28
CA ASP A 202 -7.59 -3.07 20.91
C ASP A 202 -7.16 -3.54 19.51
N TRP A 203 -6.06 -2.97 19.01
CA TRP A 203 -5.57 -3.28 17.68
C TRP A 203 -5.10 -4.74 17.55
N LYS A 204 -4.71 -5.39 18.66
CA LYS A 204 -4.27 -6.79 18.70
C LYS A 204 -5.45 -7.75 18.52
N THR A 205 -6.57 -7.44 19.15
CA THR A 205 -7.84 -8.15 19.00
C THR A 205 -8.36 -7.97 17.59
N ALA A 206 -8.28 -6.75 17.05
CA ALA A 206 -8.61 -6.47 15.65
C ALA A 206 -7.73 -7.28 14.67
N GLU A 207 -6.41 -7.39 14.92
CA GLU A 207 -5.50 -8.23 14.11
C GLU A 207 -5.96 -9.70 14.10
N LYS A 208 -6.38 -10.25 15.26
CA LYS A 208 -6.90 -11.63 15.36
C LYS A 208 -8.17 -11.81 14.54
N ILE A 209 -9.16 -10.92 14.70
CA ILE A 209 -10.43 -10.96 13.94
C ILE A 209 -10.16 -10.94 12.43
N ILE A 210 -9.25 -10.07 11.99
CA ILE A 210 -8.91 -9.99 10.56
C ILE A 210 -8.20 -11.27 10.11
N LYS A 211 -7.29 -11.82 10.92
CA LYS A 211 -6.55 -13.04 10.59
C LYS A 211 -7.46 -14.25 10.40
N GLU A 212 -8.51 -14.37 11.20
CA GLU A 212 -9.51 -15.45 11.04
C GLU A 212 -10.20 -15.40 9.67
N LYS A 213 -10.51 -14.18 9.19
CA LYS A 213 -11.22 -13.96 7.91
C LYS A 213 -10.26 -13.83 6.71
N ARG A 214 -8.97 -13.58 6.96
CA ARG A 214 -7.90 -13.45 5.97
C ARG A 214 -6.59 -14.04 6.53
N PRO A 215 -6.36 -15.36 6.44
CA PRO A 215 -5.24 -16.04 7.11
C PRO A 215 -3.84 -15.55 6.73
N TYR A 216 -3.67 -14.99 5.53
CA TYR A 216 -2.38 -14.56 4.97
C TYR A 216 -1.96 -13.14 5.37
N ILE A 217 -2.64 -12.49 6.32
CA ILE A 217 -2.15 -11.20 6.82
C ILE A 217 -0.75 -11.33 7.40
N ARG A 218 0.06 -10.29 7.20
CA ARG A 218 1.46 -10.23 7.60
C ARG A 218 1.85 -8.81 8.00
N MET A 219 1.39 -8.37 9.16
CA MET A 219 1.89 -7.15 9.77
C MET A 219 3.30 -7.33 10.33
N ASN A 220 4.22 -6.47 9.91
CA ASN A 220 5.57 -6.38 10.47
C ASN A 220 5.63 -5.47 11.71
N ALA A 221 6.83 -5.33 12.28
CA ALA A 221 7.06 -4.52 13.48
C ALA A 221 6.75 -3.03 13.29
N LEU A 222 6.90 -2.48 12.07
CA LEU A 222 6.60 -1.08 11.80
C LEU A 222 5.09 -0.82 11.88
N HIS A 223 4.26 -1.69 11.32
CA HIS A 223 2.80 -1.56 11.44
C HIS A 223 2.33 -1.62 12.90
N ARG A 224 2.88 -2.58 13.67
CA ARG A 224 2.53 -2.74 15.09
C ARG A 224 2.97 -1.55 15.93
N LYS A 225 4.17 -1.01 15.66
CA LYS A 225 4.65 0.21 16.32
C LYS A 225 3.74 1.41 16.03
N ALA A 226 3.37 1.63 14.77
CA ALA A 226 2.46 2.72 14.41
C ALA A 226 1.08 2.57 15.06
N LEU A 227 0.54 1.35 15.13
CA LEU A 227 -0.72 1.06 15.84
C LEU A 227 -0.63 1.28 17.34
N GLU A 228 0.50 0.93 17.95
CA GLU A 228 0.76 1.16 19.37
C GLU A 228 0.82 2.66 19.69
N GLU A 229 1.50 3.45 18.87
CA GLU A 229 1.56 4.91 18.99
C GLU A 229 0.18 5.54 18.78
N TRP A 230 -0.52 5.16 17.71
CA TRP A 230 -1.89 5.58 17.43
C TRP A 230 -2.86 5.28 18.60
N SER A 231 -2.74 4.10 19.19
CA SER A 231 -3.60 3.69 20.31
C SER A 231 -3.37 4.53 21.57
N LYS A 232 -2.14 4.98 21.84
CA LYS A 232 -1.81 5.81 23.00
C LYS A 232 -2.41 7.21 22.90
N ASP A 233 -2.37 7.81 21.71
CA ASP A 233 -2.95 9.14 21.46
C ASP A 233 -4.48 9.13 21.70
N ARG A 234 -5.12 8.00 21.43
CA ARG A 234 -6.54 7.79 21.69
C ARG A 234 -6.90 7.67 23.17
N LEU A 235 -6.07 6.98 23.95
CA LEU A 235 -6.27 6.85 25.40
C LEU A 235 -6.02 8.16 26.15
N SER A 236 -5.19 9.05 25.60
CA SER A 236 -4.93 10.38 26.17
C SER A 236 -5.99 11.44 25.82
N THR A 237 -6.87 11.16 24.85
CA THR A 237 -7.99 12.03 24.53
C THR A 237 -9.19 11.64 25.40
N PRO A 238 -9.68 12.49 26.33
CA PRO A 238 -10.84 12.16 27.14
C PRO A 238 -12.04 11.90 26.22
N LYS A 239 -12.82 10.85 26.50
CA LYS A 239 -14.13 10.66 25.89
C LYS A 239 -14.96 11.93 26.18
N ARG A 240 -15.16 12.76 25.15
CA ARG A 240 -16.11 13.87 25.19
C ARG A 240 -17.53 13.35 25.05
#